data_AF-A0A3N8IZ83-F1
#
_entry.id   AF-A0A3N8IZ83-F1
#
_cell.length_a   1.000
_cell.length_b   1.000
_cell.length_c   1.000
_cell.angle_alpha   90.00
_cell.angle_beta   90.00
_cell.angle_gamma   90.00
#
_symmetry.space_group_name_H-M   'P 1'
#
loop_
_entity.id
_entity.type
_entity.pdbx_description
1 polymer ?
#
loop_
_entity_poly.entity_id
_entity_poly.type
_entity_poly.pdbx_seq_one_letter_code
_entity_poly.pdbx_strand_id
1 'polypeptide(L)'
;MTLDDFLTEAKRLARPCRLYRFADDGEPVTGYWHGVDDGALCISVERDGTWLNVYLDENGTGGRAEASAQPVRAGRPLCRSDAMSLPPVDALFRFGSAAIGAYLAAHGWQRDWGFNGNFKGAAAHDYEREWMAQCPLYTGGVVAVAGGWNMPWPDDDWNELTDLEFVLWTFEDSEPWVEVFFDGSRYSVIQRIT
;
A
#
# COMPACT_ATOMS: atom_id res chain seq x y z
N MET A 1 10.57 7.47 -24.07
CA MET A 1 10.11 8.07 -22.82
C MET A 1 11.30 8.23 -21.89
N THR A 2 11.35 9.32 -21.16
CA THR A 2 12.35 9.66 -20.13
C THR A 2 11.78 9.39 -18.73
N LEU A 3 12.61 9.56 -17.69
CA LEU A 3 12.15 9.56 -16.30
C LEU A 3 11.08 10.65 -16.04
N ASP A 4 11.26 11.84 -16.59
CA ASP A 4 10.29 12.95 -16.42
C ASP A 4 8.91 12.61 -17.01
N ASP A 5 8.88 11.88 -18.13
CA ASP A 5 7.62 11.39 -18.72
C ASP A 5 6.93 10.41 -17.76
N PHE A 6 7.69 9.49 -17.14
CA PHE A 6 7.19 8.54 -16.15
C PHE A 6 6.67 9.26 -14.89
N LEU A 7 7.41 10.23 -14.35
CA LEU A 7 6.98 11.02 -13.20
C LEU A 7 5.71 11.83 -13.50
N THR A 8 5.55 12.30 -14.74
CA THR A 8 4.33 13.01 -15.18
C THR A 8 3.13 12.06 -15.20
N GLU A 9 3.26 10.87 -15.77
CA GLU A 9 2.21 9.84 -15.74
C GLU A 9 1.90 9.39 -14.30
N ALA A 10 2.93 9.21 -13.48
CA ALA A 10 2.78 8.82 -12.07
C ALA A 10 1.98 9.84 -11.28
N LYS A 11 2.26 11.14 -11.44
CA LYS A 11 1.50 12.22 -10.80
C LYS A 11 0.03 12.23 -11.23
N ARG A 12 -0.26 11.92 -12.50
CA ARG A 12 -1.64 11.80 -13.00
C ARG A 12 -2.39 10.62 -12.37
N LEU A 13 -1.68 9.53 -12.09
CA LEU A 13 -2.23 8.31 -11.47
C LEU A 13 -2.08 8.28 -9.95
N ALA A 14 -1.52 9.32 -9.34
CA ALA A 14 -1.28 9.35 -7.91
C ALA A 14 -2.63 9.25 -7.16
N ARG A 15 -2.64 8.45 -6.09
CA ARG A 15 -3.83 8.24 -5.27
C ARG A 15 -3.63 8.89 -3.91
N PRO A 16 -4.67 9.52 -3.32
CA PRO A 16 -4.58 10.04 -1.96
C PRO A 16 -4.36 8.88 -0.99
N CYS A 17 -3.54 9.12 0.03
CA CYS A 17 -3.33 8.19 1.13
C CYS A 17 -3.12 8.96 2.44
N ARG A 18 -3.12 8.23 3.55
CA ARG A 18 -2.84 8.73 4.89
C ARG A 18 -1.68 7.96 5.47
N LEU A 19 -0.64 8.66 5.93
CA LEU A 19 0.51 8.04 6.59
C LEU A 19 0.29 8.10 8.10
N TYR A 20 0.48 6.98 8.79
CA TYR A 20 0.39 6.89 10.24
C TYR A 20 1.77 6.79 10.84
N ARG A 21 2.01 7.55 11.90
CA ARG A 21 3.20 7.44 12.77
C ARG A 21 2.77 7.45 14.22
N PHE A 22 3.68 7.12 15.13
CA PHE A 22 3.41 7.31 16.55
C PHE A 22 3.13 8.78 16.85
N ALA A 23 2.07 9.00 17.63
CA ALA A 23 1.66 10.31 18.08
C ALA A 23 2.62 10.80 19.17
N ASP A 24 3.02 12.07 19.09
CA ASP A 24 3.67 12.77 20.19
C ASP A 24 2.62 13.27 21.21
N ASP A 25 3.08 13.66 22.40
CA ASP A 25 2.20 14.15 23.47
C ASP A 25 1.34 15.33 23.00
N GLY A 26 0.02 15.16 23.10
CA GLY A 26 -0.97 16.19 22.76
C GLY A 26 -1.42 16.21 21.29
N GLU A 27 -0.86 15.35 20.42
CA GLU A 27 -1.35 15.23 19.06
C GLU A 27 -2.72 14.53 18.97
N PRO A 28 -3.54 14.86 17.96
CA PRO A 28 -4.79 14.14 17.72
C PRO A 28 -4.54 12.67 17.40
N VAL A 29 -5.10 11.78 18.22
CA VAL A 29 -5.00 10.33 18.01
C VAL A 29 -6.02 9.87 16.98
N THR A 30 -5.53 9.30 15.88
CA THR A 30 -6.32 8.80 14.75
C THR A 30 -6.10 7.31 14.49
N GLY A 31 -5.27 6.66 15.30
CA GLY A 31 -5.04 5.24 15.26
C GLY A 31 -4.40 4.69 16.53
N TYR A 32 -4.30 3.38 16.62
CA TYR A 32 -3.60 2.65 17.67
C TYR A 32 -2.89 1.44 17.04
N TRP A 33 -1.59 1.33 17.30
CA TRP A 33 -0.79 0.15 16.97
C TRP A 33 -0.83 -0.84 18.13
N HIS A 34 -1.19 -2.08 17.86
CA HIS A 34 -1.31 -3.14 18.87
C HIS A 34 -0.25 -4.24 18.72
N GLY A 35 0.38 -4.37 17.55
CA GLY A 35 1.42 -5.36 17.25
C GLY A 35 1.04 -6.27 16.09
N VAL A 36 1.81 -7.34 15.89
CA VAL A 36 1.61 -8.33 14.82
C VAL A 36 1.50 -9.76 15.36
N ASP A 37 1.14 -9.92 16.64
CA ASP A 37 1.01 -11.24 17.25
C ASP A 37 -0.15 -12.04 16.66
N ASP A 38 0.07 -13.35 16.46
CA ASP A 38 -0.95 -14.29 15.98
C ASP A 38 -2.20 -14.27 16.87
N GLY A 39 -3.39 -14.27 16.24
CA GLY A 39 -4.67 -14.24 16.96
C GLY A 39 -5.00 -12.91 17.65
N ALA A 40 -4.16 -11.88 17.52
CA ALA A 40 -4.32 -10.62 18.23
C ALA A 40 -4.93 -9.52 17.36
N LEU A 41 -5.37 -8.45 18.03
CA LEU A 41 -5.65 -7.19 17.35
C LEU A 41 -4.32 -6.59 16.89
N CYS A 42 -4.25 -6.17 15.62
CA CYS A 42 -3.05 -5.61 15.03
C CYS A 42 -3.05 -4.08 15.02
N ILE A 43 -4.11 -3.48 14.47
CA ILE A 43 -4.18 -2.03 14.33
C ILE A 43 -5.65 -1.56 14.33
N SER A 44 -5.88 -0.40 14.94
CA SER A 44 -7.15 0.34 14.85
C SER A 44 -6.89 1.68 14.20
N VAL A 45 -7.60 2.04 13.13
CA VAL A 45 -7.43 3.34 12.45
C VAL A 45 -8.76 4.00 12.10
N GLU A 46 -8.80 5.33 12.15
CA GLU A 46 -9.96 6.11 11.71
C GLU A 46 -9.99 6.20 10.18
N ARG A 47 -11.15 5.85 9.59
CA ARG A 47 -11.47 5.92 8.17
C ARG A 47 -12.90 6.43 7.99
N ASP A 48 -13.00 7.62 7.39
CA ASP A 48 -14.23 8.25 6.90
C ASP A 48 -15.37 8.32 7.93
N GLY A 49 -15.02 8.68 9.17
CA GLY A 49 -15.93 8.80 10.31
C GLY A 49 -16.16 7.49 11.07
N THR A 50 -15.52 6.41 10.67
CA THR A 50 -15.60 5.09 11.31
C THR A 50 -14.23 4.59 11.74
N TRP A 51 -14.17 3.57 12.60
CA TRP A 51 -12.93 2.93 13.00
C TRP A 51 -12.82 1.56 12.35
N LEU A 52 -11.70 1.29 11.69
CA LEU A 52 -11.37 -0.03 11.19
C LEU A 52 -10.46 -0.71 12.20
N ASN A 53 -10.86 -1.87 12.72
CA ASN A 53 -10.04 -2.71 13.59
C ASN A 53 -9.63 -3.96 12.83
N VAL A 54 -8.33 -4.22 12.76
CA VAL A 54 -7.77 -5.37 12.03
C VAL A 54 -7.23 -6.36 13.04
N TYR A 55 -7.70 -7.60 12.95
CA TYR A 55 -7.30 -8.72 13.79
C TYR A 55 -6.62 -9.77 12.92
N LEU A 56 -5.57 -10.38 13.44
CA LEU A 56 -4.83 -11.44 12.78
C LEU A 56 -5.37 -12.81 13.22
N ASP A 57 -5.33 -13.76 12.30
CA ASP A 57 -5.68 -15.14 12.60
C ASP A 57 -4.50 -15.87 13.28
N GLU A 58 -4.77 -16.97 13.98
CA GLU A 58 -3.75 -17.78 14.67
C GLU A 58 -2.80 -18.54 13.72
N ASN A 59 -3.14 -18.60 12.43
CA ASN A 59 -2.40 -19.37 11.43
C ASN A 59 -1.35 -18.54 10.67
N GLY A 60 -1.23 -17.23 10.95
CA GLY A 60 -0.23 -16.34 10.36
C GLY A 60 -0.41 -16.03 8.87
N THR A 61 -1.56 -16.34 8.25
CA THR A 61 -1.76 -16.10 6.80
C THR A 61 -2.70 -14.94 6.47
N GLY A 62 -3.51 -14.52 7.44
CA GLY A 62 -4.57 -13.54 7.19
C GLY A 62 -5.20 -13.03 8.47
N GLY A 63 -6.47 -12.64 8.37
CA GLY A 63 -7.19 -12.05 9.48
C GLY A 63 -8.57 -11.56 9.07
N ARG A 64 -9.14 -10.70 9.93
CA ARG A 64 -10.41 -10.01 9.67
C ARG A 64 -10.30 -8.54 9.98
N ALA A 65 -11.04 -7.73 9.23
CA ALA A 65 -11.18 -6.31 9.51
C ALA A 65 -12.66 -5.97 9.76
N GLU A 66 -12.90 -5.15 10.78
CA GLU A 66 -14.25 -4.77 11.20
C GLU A 66 -14.37 -3.26 11.39
N ALA A 67 -15.42 -2.70 10.78
CA ALA A 67 -15.80 -1.32 11.00
C ALA A 67 -16.59 -1.20 12.33
N SER A 68 -16.25 -0.21 13.14
CA SER A 68 -16.89 0.08 14.42
C SER A 68 -17.07 1.59 14.62
N ALA A 69 -17.94 1.95 15.56
CA ALA A 69 -18.14 3.35 15.95
C ALA A 69 -17.03 3.90 16.88
N GLN A 70 -16.22 3.03 17.48
CA GLN A 70 -15.17 3.38 18.44
C GLN A 70 -13.93 2.53 18.20
N PRO A 71 -12.71 3.07 18.42
CA PRO A 71 -11.49 2.28 18.36
C PRO A 71 -11.41 1.33 19.55
N VAL A 72 -10.63 0.28 19.39
CA VAL A 72 -10.01 -0.38 20.55
C VAL A 72 -8.84 0.50 21.00
N ARG A 73 -8.95 1.08 22.20
CA ARG A 73 -7.94 1.96 22.80
C ARG A 73 -6.97 1.18 23.67
N ALA A 74 -6.37 0.15 23.08
CA ALA A 74 -5.21 -0.54 23.62
C ALA A 74 -3.99 -0.16 22.75
N GLY A 75 -2.77 -0.44 23.19
CA GLY A 75 -1.58 -0.20 22.34
C GLY A 75 -1.10 1.25 22.26
N ARG A 76 -0.23 1.51 21.28
CA ARG A 76 0.53 2.76 21.10
C ARG A 76 -0.25 3.73 20.20
N PRO A 77 -0.52 4.98 20.63
CA PRO A 77 -1.31 5.92 19.85
C PRO A 77 -0.61 6.35 18.57
N LEU A 78 -1.40 6.51 17.51
CA LEU A 78 -0.96 6.97 16.19
C LEU A 78 -1.64 8.29 15.83
N CYS A 79 -0.92 9.14 15.12
CA CYS A 79 -1.49 10.29 14.41
C CYS A 79 -1.30 10.08 12.90
N ARG A 80 -2.07 10.83 12.10
CA ARG A 80 -2.03 10.71 10.63
C ARG A 80 -1.71 12.04 9.96
N SER A 81 -1.09 11.97 8.80
CA SER A 81 -0.98 13.06 7.83
C SER A 81 -1.51 12.64 6.47
N ASP A 82 -2.05 13.59 5.72
CA ASP A 82 -2.45 13.36 4.33
C ASP A 82 -1.21 13.35 3.42
N ALA A 83 -1.22 12.46 2.43
CA ALA A 83 -0.15 12.30 1.45
C ALA A 83 -0.69 11.84 0.10
N MET A 84 0.20 11.74 -0.89
CA MET A 84 -0.08 11.17 -2.21
C MET A 84 0.82 9.97 -2.44
N SER A 85 0.23 8.83 -2.78
CA SER A 85 0.92 7.62 -3.19
C SER A 85 1.14 7.64 -4.70
N LEU A 86 2.40 7.63 -5.12
CA LEU A 86 2.76 7.39 -6.52
C LEU A 86 2.58 5.89 -6.84
N PRO A 87 2.12 5.55 -8.06
CA PRO A 87 1.93 4.16 -8.46
C PRO A 87 3.27 3.40 -8.56
N PRO A 88 3.31 2.10 -8.23
CA PRO A 88 4.42 1.24 -8.65
C PRO A 88 4.49 1.17 -10.19
N VAL A 89 5.59 0.63 -10.73
CA VAL A 89 5.78 0.52 -12.18
C VAL A 89 4.67 -0.31 -12.83
N ASP A 90 4.24 -1.38 -12.18
CA ASP A 90 3.15 -2.26 -12.64
C ASP A 90 1.84 -1.50 -12.87
N ALA A 91 1.50 -0.58 -11.97
CA ALA A 91 0.33 0.30 -12.13
C ALA A 91 0.50 1.29 -13.29
N LEU A 92 1.71 1.81 -13.52
CA LEU A 92 1.98 2.62 -14.71
C LEU A 92 1.84 1.80 -15.99
N PHE A 93 2.35 0.57 -16.02
CA PHE A 93 2.25 -0.29 -17.19
C PHE A 93 0.78 -0.61 -17.51
N ARG A 94 0.00 -0.95 -16.48
CA ARG A 94 -1.43 -1.28 -16.62
C ARG A 94 -2.28 -0.06 -16.99
N PHE A 95 -2.18 1.05 -16.24
CA PHE A 95 -3.11 2.20 -16.33
C PHE A 95 -2.53 3.45 -17.00
N GLY A 96 -1.26 3.40 -17.38
CA GLY A 96 -0.58 4.49 -18.06
C GLY A 96 -1.19 4.80 -19.42
N SER A 97 -0.97 6.03 -19.90
CA SER A 97 -1.53 6.50 -21.16
C SER A 97 -1.09 5.69 -22.39
N ALA A 98 -1.56 6.09 -23.57
CA ALA A 98 -1.10 5.53 -24.84
C ALA A 98 0.42 5.67 -25.03
N ALA A 99 1.07 6.69 -24.44
CA ALA A 99 2.51 6.85 -24.50
C ALA A 99 3.25 5.72 -23.77
N ILE A 100 2.78 5.33 -22.58
CA ILE A 100 3.29 4.15 -21.86
C ILE A 100 3.09 2.90 -22.72
N GLY A 101 1.92 2.74 -23.35
CA GLY A 101 1.65 1.61 -24.24
C GLY A 101 2.63 1.53 -25.42
N ALA A 102 2.92 2.66 -26.07
CA ALA A 102 3.89 2.71 -27.16
C ALA A 102 5.33 2.41 -26.67
N TYR A 103 5.68 2.88 -25.47
CA TYR A 103 6.97 2.58 -24.85
C TYR A 103 7.13 1.09 -24.56
N LEU A 104 6.11 0.44 -23.99
CA LEU A 104 6.12 -1.01 -23.75
C LEU A 104 6.24 -1.80 -25.06
N ALA A 105 5.45 -1.45 -26.07
CA ALA A 105 5.48 -2.10 -27.37
C ALA A 105 6.86 -1.98 -28.07
N ALA A 106 7.53 -0.82 -27.95
CA ALA A 106 8.88 -0.61 -28.47
C ALA A 106 9.94 -1.49 -27.78
N HIS A 107 9.65 -1.97 -26.56
CA HIS A 107 10.49 -2.91 -25.82
C HIS A 107 9.98 -4.36 -25.90
N GLY A 108 9.01 -4.65 -26.77
CA GLY A 108 8.43 -5.98 -26.92
C GLY A 108 7.70 -6.48 -25.66
N TRP A 109 7.15 -5.56 -24.88
CA TRP A 109 6.50 -5.84 -23.60
C TRP A 109 4.99 -5.61 -23.65
N GLN A 110 4.23 -6.38 -22.88
CA GLN A 110 2.77 -6.21 -22.74
C GLN A 110 2.43 -5.57 -21.38
N ARG A 111 1.24 -4.97 -21.29
CA ARG A 111 0.83 -4.21 -20.10
C ARG A 111 0.60 -5.09 -18.87
N ASP A 112 0.19 -6.33 -19.10
CA ASP A 112 -0.23 -7.31 -18.09
C ASP A 112 0.90 -8.26 -17.66
N TRP A 113 2.07 -8.18 -18.29
CA TRP A 113 3.23 -9.02 -17.95
C TRP A 113 3.94 -8.63 -16.65
N GLY A 114 3.51 -7.54 -16.01
CA GLY A 114 4.17 -6.95 -14.86
C GLY A 114 5.53 -6.35 -15.19
N PHE A 115 6.14 -5.67 -14.22
CA PHE A 115 7.49 -5.16 -14.30
C PHE A 115 8.46 -6.12 -13.60
N ASN A 116 9.62 -6.37 -14.22
CA ASN A 116 10.69 -7.17 -13.61
C ASN A 116 12.03 -6.88 -14.31
N GLY A 117 13.11 -7.49 -13.79
CA GLY A 117 14.48 -7.31 -14.29
C GLY A 117 14.73 -7.71 -15.76
N ASN A 118 13.80 -8.43 -16.40
CA ASN A 118 13.90 -8.72 -17.84
C ASN A 118 13.49 -7.54 -18.71
N PHE A 119 12.70 -6.59 -18.22
CA PHE A 119 12.31 -5.40 -18.96
C PHE A 119 13.55 -4.51 -19.24
N LYS A 120 13.80 -4.17 -20.52
CA LYS A 120 15.04 -3.47 -20.93
C LYS A 120 14.93 -1.95 -20.97
N GLY A 121 13.78 -1.38 -20.65
CA GLY A 121 13.57 0.07 -20.69
C GLY A 121 14.13 0.77 -19.45
N ALA A 122 15.27 1.45 -19.60
CA ALA A 122 15.97 2.11 -18.49
C ALA A 122 15.12 3.13 -17.71
N ALA A 123 14.28 3.91 -18.40
CA ALA A 123 13.41 4.91 -17.75
C ALA A 123 12.43 4.30 -16.73
N ALA A 124 11.95 3.06 -16.95
CA ALA A 124 11.10 2.37 -15.99
C ALA A 124 11.87 1.96 -14.72
N HIS A 125 13.11 1.47 -14.89
CA HIS A 125 14.01 1.18 -13.76
C HIS A 125 14.41 2.45 -13.01
N ASP A 126 14.59 3.56 -13.72
CA ASP A 126 14.88 4.85 -13.09
C ASP A 126 13.69 5.31 -12.25
N TYR A 127 12.48 5.18 -12.77
CA TYR A 127 11.25 5.49 -12.04
C TYR A 127 11.04 4.55 -10.84
N GLU A 128 11.30 3.25 -10.98
CA GLU A 128 11.20 2.30 -9.86
C GLU A 128 12.03 2.79 -8.66
N ARG A 129 13.27 3.22 -8.89
CA ARG A 129 14.13 3.74 -7.81
C ARG A 129 13.57 5.00 -7.16
N GLU A 130 13.00 5.91 -7.94
CA GLU A 130 12.33 7.12 -7.43
C GLU A 130 11.08 6.77 -6.61
N TRP A 131 10.31 5.77 -7.03
CA TRP A 131 9.16 5.28 -6.30
C TRP A 131 9.56 4.58 -5.00
N MET A 132 10.58 3.71 -5.04
CA MET A 132 11.11 3.04 -3.85
C MET A 132 11.63 4.05 -2.82
N ALA A 133 12.28 5.13 -3.26
CA ALA A 133 12.78 6.19 -2.38
C ALA A 133 11.67 6.96 -1.62
N GLN A 134 10.40 6.78 -2.00
CA GLN A 134 9.23 7.39 -1.37
C GLN A 134 8.31 6.38 -0.68
N CYS A 135 8.41 5.09 -1.03
CA CYS A 135 7.55 4.06 -0.48
C CYS A 135 7.91 3.80 1.00
N PRO A 136 6.93 3.89 1.93
CA PRO A 136 7.15 3.69 3.37
C PRO A 136 7.85 2.39 3.75
N LEU A 137 7.69 1.33 2.95
CA LEU A 137 8.40 0.07 3.14
C LEU A 137 9.92 0.23 3.18
N TYR A 138 10.47 1.14 2.36
CA TYR A 138 11.92 1.31 2.20
C TYR A 138 12.49 2.50 2.98
N THR A 139 11.64 3.47 3.34
CA THR A 139 12.08 4.71 4.00
C THR A 139 11.95 4.68 5.53
N GLY A 140 11.04 3.85 6.06
CA GLY A 140 10.76 3.77 7.49
C GLY A 140 10.09 5.03 8.07
N GLY A 141 9.92 5.05 9.39
CA GLY A 141 9.31 6.18 10.12
C GLY A 141 7.78 6.30 9.95
N VAL A 142 7.17 5.38 9.22
CA VAL A 142 5.72 5.23 9.04
C VAL A 142 5.33 3.87 9.60
N VAL A 143 4.31 3.84 10.43
CA VAL A 143 3.77 2.63 11.07
C VAL A 143 2.79 1.92 10.13
N ALA A 144 1.96 2.69 9.42
CA ALA A 144 0.99 2.18 8.46
C ALA A 144 0.61 3.24 7.41
N VAL A 145 0.07 2.79 6.28
CA VAL A 145 -0.56 3.64 5.27
C VAL A 145 -1.99 3.18 5.03
N ALA A 146 -2.93 4.13 4.97
CA ALA A 146 -4.29 3.87 4.51
C ALA A 146 -4.55 4.51 3.14
N GLY A 147 -5.12 3.75 2.22
CA GLY A 147 -5.34 4.17 0.83
C GLY A 147 -4.07 4.15 -0.03
N GLY A 148 -4.17 4.71 -1.24
CA GLY A 148 -3.05 4.76 -2.19
C GLY A 148 -2.98 3.57 -3.14
N TRP A 149 -1.76 3.15 -3.45
CA TRP A 149 -1.45 1.97 -4.25
C TRP A 149 -0.87 0.85 -3.38
N ASN A 150 -1.29 -0.39 -3.64
CA ASN A 150 -0.72 -1.58 -3.02
C ASN A 150 0.65 -1.93 -3.64
N MET A 151 1.39 -2.81 -2.98
CA MET A 151 2.67 -3.35 -3.47
C MET A 151 2.41 -4.48 -4.50
N PRO A 152 3.10 -4.50 -5.65
CA PRO A 152 3.16 -5.67 -6.53
C PRO A 152 4.10 -6.72 -5.94
N TRP A 153 3.57 -7.58 -5.06
CA TRP A 153 4.34 -8.67 -4.46
C TRP A 153 4.70 -9.77 -5.50
N PRO A 154 5.77 -10.54 -5.26
CA PRO A 154 6.16 -11.65 -6.14
C PRO A 154 5.14 -12.79 -6.24
N ASP A 155 4.14 -12.83 -5.36
CA ASP A 155 3.09 -13.85 -5.28
C ASP A 155 2.09 -13.85 -6.45
N ASP A 156 2.26 -12.96 -7.43
CA ASP A 156 1.48 -12.84 -8.68
C ASP A 156 -0.03 -12.56 -8.48
N ASP A 157 -0.41 -12.07 -7.29
CA ASP A 157 -1.78 -11.65 -6.96
C ASP A 157 -2.06 -10.18 -7.31
N TRP A 158 -1.06 -9.45 -7.81
CA TRP A 158 -1.17 -8.06 -8.22
C TRP A 158 -2.40 -7.81 -9.09
N ASN A 159 -2.62 -8.66 -10.08
CA ASN A 159 -3.70 -8.47 -11.04
C ASN A 159 -5.09 -8.64 -10.43
N GLU A 160 -5.21 -9.50 -9.41
CA GLU A 160 -6.44 -9.76 -8.66
C GLU A 160 -6.74 -8.63 -7.66
N LEU A 161 -5.70 -8.15 -6.97
CA LEU A 161 -5.83 -7.14 -5.90
C LEU A 161 -5.96 -5.71 -6.43
N THR A 162 -5.41 -5.42 -7.61
CA THR A 162 -5.36 -4.07 -8.20
C THR A 162 -6.74 -3.45 -8.44
N ASP A 163 -7.75 -4.26 -8.68
CA ASP A 163 -9.13 -3.80 -8.90
C ASP A 163 -9.92 -3.62 -7.59
N LEU A 164 -9.35 -4.03 -6.46
CA LEU A 164 -9.91 -3.82 -5.13
C LEU A 164 -9.52 -2.44 -4.58
N GLU A 165 -10.29 -1.96 -3.61
CA GLU A 165 -9.86 -0.81 -2.82
C GLU A 165 -8.74 -1.26 -1.87
N PHE A 166 -7.55 -0.66 -2.02
CA PHE A 166 -6.47 -0.81 -1.05
C PHE A 166 -6.75 0.05 0.18
N VAL A 167 -6.96 -0.61 1.32
CA VAL A 167 -7.47 0.04 2.54
C VAL A 167 -6.35 0.38 3.51
N LEU A 168 -5.45 -0.57 3.79
CA LEU A 168 -4.43 -0.43 4.82
C LEU A 168 -3.21 -1.30 4.51
N TRP A 169 -2.03 -0.84 4.92
CA TRP A 169 -0.79 -1.60 4.94
C TRP A 169 0.11 -1.20 6.11
N THR A 170 0.63 -2.16 6.86
CA THR A 170 1.47 -1.94 8.06
C THR A 170 2.96 -2.15 7.79
N PHE A 171 3.82 -1.50 8.59
CA PHE A 171 5.28 -1.53 8.46
C PHE A 171 6.04 -1.63 9.80
N GLU A 172 5.41 -1.24 10.92
CA GLU A 172 6.03 -1.35 12.25
C GLU A 172 6.27 -2.82 12.62
N ASP A 173 7.32 -3.07 13.40
CA ASP A 173 7.77 -4.40 13.85
C ASP A 173 8.25 -5.33 12.71
N SER A 174 8.45 -4.79 11.49
CA SER A 174 8.82 -5.54 10.29
C SER A 174 7.76 -6.60 9.92
N GLU A 175 8.13 -7.68 9.26
CA GLU A 175 7.18 -8.72 8.85
C GLU A 175 6.54 -9.45 10.06
N PRO A 176 5.28 -9.89 9.93
CA PRO A 176 4.45 -9.84 8.72
C PRO A 176 3.89 -8.44 8.42
N TRP A 177 3.96 -8.03 7.14
CA TRP A 177 3.23 -6.84 6.71
C TRP A 177 1.77 -7.18 6.46
N VAL A 178 0.87 -6.43 7.09
CA VAL A 178 -0.57 -6.70 7.04
C VAL A 178 -1.18 -5.76 6.01
N GLU A 179 -1.74 -6.32 4.95
CA GLU A 179 -2.51 -5.59 3.94
C GLU A 179 -4.00 -5.84 4.12
N VAL A 180 -4.81 -4.80 3.90
CA VAL A 180 -6.27 -4.89 3.91
C VAL A 180 -6.82 -4.36 2.59
N PHE A 181 -7.69 -5.14 1.96
CA PHE A 181 -8.40 -4.79 0.73
C PHE A 181 -9.91 -4.83 0.96
N PHE A 182 -10.67 -4.07 0.18
CA PHE A 182 -12.13 -4.05 0.22
C PHE A 182 -12.74 -4.20 -1.18
N ASP A 183 -13.68 -5.14 -1.33
CA ASP A 183 -14.35 -5.42 -2.61
C ASP A 183 -15.67 -4.64 -2.80
N GLY A 184 -15.99 -3.73 -1.88
CA GLY A 184 -17.30 -3.05 -1.81
C GLY A 184 -18.29 -3.69 -0.84
N SER A 185 -18.01 -4.90 -0.37
CA SER A 185 -18.87 -5.67 0.55
C SER A 185 -18.12 -6.30 1.73
N ARG A 186 -16.90 -6.80 1.50
CA ARG A 186 -16.09 -7.55 2.46
C ARG A 186 -14.65 -7.09 2.44
N TYR A 187 -14.02 -7.16 3.60
CA TYR A 187 -12.58 -6.97 3.74
C TYR A 187 -11.84 -8.29 3.54
N SER A 188 -10.69 -8.21 2.89
CA SER A 188 -9.69 -9.28 2.85
C SER A 188 -8.45 -8.80 3.58
N VAL A 189 -7.94 -9.58 4.53
CA VAL A 189 -6.70 -9.29 5.27
C VAL A 189 -5.66 -10.31 4.86
N ILE A 190 -4.49 -9.83 4.43
CA ILE A 190 -3.38 -10.64 3.94
C ILE A 190 -2.16 -10.33 4.80
N GLN A 191 -1.45 -11.37 5.25
CA GLN A 191 -0.15 -11.24 5.90
C GLN A 191 0.96 -11.59 4.91
N ARG A 192 1.93 -10.68 4.73
CA ARG A 192 3.06 -10.83 3.81
C ARG A 192 4.34 -11.09 4.59
N ILE A 193 5.04 -12.15 4.19
CA ILE A 193 6.34 -12.56 4.72
C ILE A 193 7.24 -12.79 3.49
N THR A 194 8.47 -12.27 3.49
CA THR A 194 9.43 -12.43 2.38
C THR A 194 10.67 -13.26 2.73
#